data_AF-X1B5T9-F1
#
_entry.id   AF-X1B5T9-F1
#
_cell.length_a   1.000
_cell.length_b   1.000
_cell.length_c   1.000
_cell.angle_alpha   90.00
_cell.angle_beta   90.00
_cell.angle_gamma   90.00
#
_symmetry.space_group_name_H-M   'P 1'
#
loop_
_entity.id
_entity.type
_entity.pdbx_description
1 polymer ?
#
loop_
_entity_poly.entity_id
_entity_poly.type
_entity_poly.pdbx_seq_one_letter_code
_entity_poly.pdbx_strand_id
1 'polypeptide(L)' 'TWAEEGTYILKAKAKDVYDEESGWGTLTVTMPRNKAINTPFLNFLQSHPNMFPLLQLLIQRLGLQ' A
#
# COMPACT_ATOMS: atom_id res chain seq x y z
N THR A 1 0.44 -6.26 -5.59
CA THR A 1 1.19 -5.46 -4.60
C THR A 1 2.60 -5.99 -4.56
N TRP A 2 3.62 -5.14 -4.72
CA TRP A 2 5.02 -5.59 -4.53
C TRP A 2 5.21 -5.82 -3.03
N ALA A 3 5.24 -7.09 -2.65
CA ALA A 3 5.22 -7.52 -1.25
C ALA A 3 6.63 -7.70 -0.67
N GLU A 4 7.67 -7.58 -1.48
CA GLU A 4 9.05 -7.79 -1.07
C GLU A 4 9.84 -6.49 -1.18
N GLU A 5 10.84 -6.36 -0.30
CA GLU A 5 11.80 -5.27 -0.37
C GLU A 5 12.72 -5.48 -1.56
N GLY A 6 12.98 -4.43 -2.32
CA GLY A 6 13.81 -4.54 -3.51
C GLY A 6 13.71 -3.37 -4.46
N THR A 7 14.65 -3.34 -5.40
CA THR A 7 14.64 -2.40 -6.52
C THR A 7 14.04 -3.09 -7.75
N TYR A 8 12.91 -2.57 -8.22
CA TYR A 8 12.19 -3.08 -9.38
C TYR A 8 12.37 -2.13 -10.56
N ILE A 9 12.70 -2.68 -11.72
CA ILE A 9 12.79 -1.92 -12.96
C ILE A 9 11.52 -2.18 -13.76
N LEU A 10 10.60 -1.21 -13.77
CA LEU A 10 9.40 -1.27 -14.59
C LEU A 10 9.75 -0.86 -16.01
N LYS A 11 9.30 -1.63 -16.99
CA LYS A 11 9.43 -1.32 -18.42
C LYS A 11 8.05 -1.19 -19.04
N ALA A 12 7.81 -0.10 -19.74
CA ALA A 12 6.54 0.16 -20.43
C ALA A 12 6.81 0.53 -21.89
N LYS A 13 5.97 0.04 -22.80
CA LYS A 13 5.91 0.46 -24.20
C LYS A 13 4.44 0.70 -24.57
N ALA A 14 4.18 1.69 -25.40
CA ALA A 14 2.87 1.92 -25.98
C ALA A 14 2.80 1.21 -27.34
N LYS A 15 1.60 0.75 -27.71
CA LYS A 15 1.31 0.20 -29.03
C LYS A 15 0.06 0.88 -29.56
N ASP A 16 0.09 1.31 -30.81
CA ASP A 16 -1.05 1.97 -31.44
C ASP A 16 -2.00 1.00 -32.17
N VAL A 17 -3.04 1.54 -32.80
CA VAL A 17 -4.08 0.78 -33.51
C VAL A 17 -3.55 0.16 -34.82
N TYR A 18 -2.39 0.61 -35.30
CA TYR A 18 -1.71 0.14 -36.51
C TYR A 18 -0.59 -0.86 -36.21
N ASP A 19 -0.58 -1.40 -35.00
CA ASP A 19 0.43 -2.31 -34.48
C ASP A 19 1.86 -1.72 -34.33
N GLU A 20 2.03 -0.40 -34.45
CA GLU A 20 3.32 0.26 -34.22
C GLU A 20 3.61 0.36 -32.71
N GLU A 21 4.81 -0.04 -32.32
CA GLU A 21 5.26 -0.01 -30.93
C GLU A 21 6.20 1.17 -30.68
N SER A 22 5.99 1.90 -29.60
CA SER A 22 6.93 2.91 -29.12
C SER A 22 8.18 2.25 -28.52
N GLY A 23 9.26 3.03 -28.37
CA GLY A 23 10.42 2.61 -27.59
C GLY A 23 10.05 2.24 -26.14
N TRP A 24 10.91 1.45 -25.50
CA TRP A 24 10.77 1.07 -24.10
C TRP A 24 11.13 2.25 -23.18
N GLY A 25 10.19 2.71 -22.37
CA GLY A 25 10.45 3.55 -21.20
C GLY A 25 10.78 2.69 -19.99
N THR A 26 11.76 3.10 -19.19
CA THR A 26 12.14 2.40 -17.95
C THR A 26 11.95 3.30 -16.74
N LEU A 27 11.41 2.74 -15.66
CA LEU A 27 11.26 3.41 -14.37
C LEU A 27 11.79 2.50 -13.26
N THR A 28 12.83 2.95 -12.58
CA THR A 28 13.40 2.25 -11.43
C THR A 28 12.70 2.68 -10.16
N VAL A 29 12.07 1.74 -9.46
CA VAL A 29 11.36 1.97 -8.20
C VAL A 29 11.99 1.12 -7.12
N THR A 30 12.43 1.76 -6.04
CA THR A 30 12.93 1.08 -4.85
C THR A 30 11.82 1.01 -3.82
N MET A 31 11.51 -0.21 -3.35
CA MET A 31 10.61 -0.46 -2.23
C MET A 31 11.45 -0.78 -1.00
N PRO A 32 11.81 0.22 -0.17
CA PRO A 32 12.72 0.04 0.96
C PRO A 32 12.09 -0.63 2.17
N ARG A 33 10.77 -0.85 2.16
CA ARG A 33 10.04 -1.47 3.27
C ARG A 33 8.99 -2.44 2.74
N ASN A 34 9.01 -3.65 3.27
CA ASN A 34 7.92 -4.58 3.11
C ASN A 34 6.71 -4.10 3.93
N LYS A 35 5.61 -3.74 3.26
CA LYS A 35 4.32 -3.46 3.89
C LYS A 35 3.35 -4.60 3.62
N ALA A 36 3.65 -5.80 4.11
CA ALA A 36 2.63 -6.81 4.32
C ALA A 36 1.68 -6.30 5.42
N ILE A 37 0.54 -5.72 5.02
CA ILE A 37 -0.54 -5.34 5.94
C ILE A 37 -1.23 -6.63 6.37
N ASN A 38 -0.54 -7.44 7.17
CA ASN A 38 -1.09 -8.63 7.81
C ASN A 38 -1.09 -8.42 9.32
N THR A 39 -1.71 -7.32 9.74
CA THR A 39 -1.87 -7.04 11.17
C THR A 39 -3.30 -7.41 11.55
N PRO A 40 -3.51 -8.47 12.35
CA PRO A 40 -4.85 -8.89 12.77
C PRO A 40 -5.60 -7.77 13.50
N PHE A 41 -4.87 -6.86 14.14
CA PHE A 41 -5.41 -5.65 14.75
C PHE A 41 -6.09 -4.72 13.75
N LEU A 42 -5.46 -4.37 12.62
CA LEU A 42 -6.08 -3.50 11.62
C LEU A 42 -7.31 -4.15 10.96
N ASN A 43 -7.27 -5.46 10.72
CA ASN A 43 -8.43 -6.20 10.23
C ASN A 43 -9.59 -6.19 11.23
N PHE A 44 -9.29 -6.29 12.53
CA PHE A 44 -10.28 -6.16 13.59
C PHE A 44 -10.87 -4.73 13.67
N LEU A 45 -10.05 -3.69 13.50
CA LEU A 45 -10.53 -2.31 13.42
C LEU A 45 -11.42 -2.08 12.19
N GLN A 46 -11.07 -2.68 11.06
CA GLN A 46 -11.79 -2.52 9.80
C GLN A 46 -13.11 -3.30 9.77
N SER A 47 -13.20 -4.44 10.46
CA SER A 47 -14.43 -5.25 10.52
C SER A 47 -15.52 -4.68 11.43
N HIS A 48 -15.22 -3.64 12.22
CA HIS A 48 -16.14 -3.02 13.16
C HIS A 48 -16.36 -1.53 12.85
N PRO A 49 -17.51 -1.15 12.26
CA PRO A 49 -17.80 0.22 11.81
C PRO A 49 -17.70 1.30 12.90
N ASN A 50 -17.85 0.93 14.19
CA ASN A 50 -17.92 1.86 15.32
C ASN A 50 -16.78 1.67 16.34
N MET A 51 -15.65 1.08 15.96
CA MET A 51 -14.52 0.85 16.87
C MET A 51 -13.72 2.13 17.17
N PHE A 52 -13.67 3.08 16.24
CA PHE A 52 -12.87 4.29 16.39
C PHE A 52 -13.31 5.18 17.58
N PRO A 53 -14.62 5.47 17.80
CA PRO A 53 -15.08 6.23 18.97
C PRO A 53 -14.76 5.58 20.31
N LEU A 54 -14.80 4.23 20.39
CA LEU A 54 -14.48 3.48 21.60
C LEU A 54 -12.98 3.58 21.95
N LEU A 55 -12.12 3.48 20.94
CA LEU A 55 -10.68 3.70 21.12
C LEU A 55 -10.37 5.12 21.56
N GLN A 56 -11.03 6.12 20.96
CA GLN A 56 -10.91 7.50 21.41
C GLN A 56 -11.30 7.64 22.88
N LEU A 57 -12.45 7.07 23.29
CA LEU A 57 -12.91 7.13 24.67
C LEU A 57 -11.93 6.44 25.63
N LEU A 58 -11.37 5.29 25.25
CA LEU A 58 -10.38 4.56 26.04
C LEU A 58 -9.07 5.34 26.19
N ILE A 59 -8.56 5.93 25.11
CA ILE A 59 -7.34 6.75 25.15
C ILE A 59 -7.55 7.98 26.03
N GLN A 60 -8.72 8.63 25.92
CA GLN A 60 -9.09 9.78 26.75
C GLN A 60 -9.20 9.41 28.24
N ARG A 61 -9.72 8.21 28.54
CA ARG A 61 -9.80 7.67 29.91
C ARG A 61 -8.44 7.26 30.48
N LEU A 62 -7.49 6.87 29.64
CA LEU A 62 -6.15 6.44 30.02
C LEU A 62 -5.13 7.59 30.16
N GLY A 63 -5.52 8.83 29.86
CA GLY A 63 -4.67 10.02 30.04
C GLY A 63 -3.45 10.07 29.12
N LEU A 64 -3.47 9.36 27.99
CA LEU A 64 -2.38 9.27 27.01
C LEU A 64 -2.40 10.44 25.99
N GLN A 65 -2.80 11.65 26.41
CA GLN A 65 -2.82 12.84 25.55
C GLN A 65 -1.54 13.66 25.67
#